data_AF-A0A2W1JN06-F1
#
_entry.id   AF-A0A2W1JN06-F1
#
_cell.length_a   1.000
_cell.length_b   1.000
_cell.length_c   1.000
_cell.angle_alpha   90.00
_cell.angle_beta   90.00
_cell.angle_gamma   90.00
#
_symmetry.space_group_name_H-M   'P 1'
#
loop_
_entity.id
_entity.type
_entity.pdbx_description
1 polymer ?
#
loop_
_entity_poly.entity_id
_entity_poly.type
_entity_poly.pdbx_seq_one_letter_code
_entity_poly.pdbx_strand_id
1 'polypeptide(L)'
;MIPTGIPERAQQGQLTILDICYGLGYNSAAALECIWQVNPNCRVTLVALESDGVVGKVAAANNYLQHWSPKIQNDLLQLCTDHQTNSSTLDAQLLIGDARQTIQSLAQGDFMADAIFLDPFSPPHCPQLWTVEFLTQVRHCLHSNGRLATYSCSAAVRTGLITAGFQIGSSSPVGRRTPGTIAALAADSNLPSLAAQELEHLQTRAAVSYRDPMLQDGTDTIRERRRQMQQCSELEPTRQWKNRWLSV
;
A
#
# COMPACT_ATOMS: atom_id res chain seq x y z
N MET A 1 -0.99 -6.57 -8.67
CA MET A 1 -2.32 -7.13 -9.02
C MET A 1 -2.49 -8.54 -8.49
N ILE A 2 -1.65 -9.50 -8.91
CA ILE A 2 -1.70 -10.89 -8.41
C ILE A 2 -1.62 -10.98 -6.87
N PRO A 3 -0.75 -10.23 -6.16
CA PRO A 3 -0.65 -10.34 -4.70
C PRO A 3 -1.96 -10.03 -3.95
N THR A 4 -2.83 -9.18 -4.49
CA THR A 4 -4.12 -8.82 -3.90
C THR A 4 -5.28 -9.70 -4.36
N GLY A 5 -5.04 -10.68 -5.24
CA GLY A 5 -6.08 -11.58 -5.77
C GLY A 5 -7.10 -10.88 -6.68
N ILE A 6 -6.68 -9.79 -7.34
CA ILE A 6 -7.55 -9.01 -8.22
C ILE A 6 -8.16 -9.83 -9.36
N PRO A 7 -7.39 -10.67 -10.10
CA PRO A 7 -7.96 -11.47 -11.19
C PRO A 7 -9.12 -12.35 -10.72
N GLU A 8 -8.97 -13.01 -9.57
CA GLU A 8 -10.00 -13.91 -9.03
C GLU A 8 -11.23 -13.13 -8.57
N ARG A 9 -11.04 -11.99 -7.91
CA ARG A 9 -12.16 -11.15 -7.44
C ARG A 9 -12.92 -10.47 -8.56
N ALA A 10 -12.26 -10.11 -9.67
CA ALA A 10 -12.92 -9.52 -10.82
C ALA A 10 -14.05 -10.41 -11.39
N GLN A 11 -13.96 -11.73 -11.20
CA GLN A 11 -15.01 -12.68 -11.59
C GLN A 11 -16.31 -12.51 -10.78
N GLN A 12 -16.25 -11.90 -9.59
CA GLN A 12 -17.42 -11.64 -8.72
C GLN A 12 -18.27 -10.46 -9.21
N GLY A 13 -17.76 -9.67 -10.17
CA GLY A 13 -18.52 -8.61 -10.85
C GLY A 13 -18.51 -7.24 -10.15
N GLN A 14 -17.99 -7.14 -8.94
CA GLN A 14 -17.75 -5.88 -8.25
C GLN A 14 -16.46 -5.94 -7.42
N LEU A 15 -15.75 -4.81 -7.31
CA LEU A 15 -14.51 -4.71 -6.55
C LEU A 15 -14.30 -3.29 -6.01
N THR A 16 -13.87 -3.17 -4.75
CA THR A 16 -13.45 -1.89 -4.15
C THR A 16 -11.94 -1.85 -3.96
N ILE A 17 -11.30 -0.77 -4.44
CA ILE A 17 -9.85 -0.56 -4.36
C ILE A 17 -9.55 0.73 -3.60
N LEU A 18 -8.53 0.69 -2.73
CA LEU A 18 -7.89 1.86 -2.16
C LEU A 18 -6.44 1.97 -2.66
N ASP A 19 -6.10 3.05 -3.36
CA ASP A 19 -4.75 3.34 -3.86
C ASP A 19 -4.11 4.46 -3.02
N ILE A 20 -3.17 4.12 -2.14
CA ILE A 20 -2.51 5.07 -1.24
C ILE A 20 -1.19 5.52 -1.87
N CYS A 21 -1.08 6.83 -2.09
CA CYS A 21 -0.05 7.49 -2.92
C CYS A 21 -0.24 7.19 -4.41
N TYR A 22 -1.33 7.72 -4.95
CA TYR A 22 -1.72 7.57 -6.35
C TYR A 22 -0.57 7.90 -7.32
N GLY A 23 0.16 8.98 -7.08
CA GLY A 23 1.27 9.43 -7.90
C GLY A 23 0.89 9.56 -9.38
N LEU A 24 1.45 8.67 -10.21
CA LEU A 24 1.22 8.65 -11.66
C LEU A 24 -0.02 7.84 -12.08
N GLY A 25 -0.70 7.18 -11.14
CA GLY A 25 -1.87 6.34 -11.40
C GLY A 25 -1.56 4.93 -11.93
N TYR A 26 -0.31 4.47 -11.86
CA TYR A 26 0.12 3.19 -12.46
C TYR A 26 -0.52 1.97 -11.79
N ASN A 27 -0.65 1.99 -10.46
CA ASN A 27 -1.27 0.88 -9.73
C ASN A 27 -2.76 0.79 -10.06
N SER A 28 -3.46 1.92 -10.03
CA SER A 28 -4.84 2.04 -10.51
C SER A 28 -5.01 1.59 -11.96
N ALA A 29 -4.18 2.06 -12.89
CA ALA A 29 -4.24 1.69 -14.31
C ALA A 29 -4.02 0.18 -14.53
N ALA A 30 -2.99 -0.39 -13.90
CA ALA A 30 -2.71 -1.82 -13.97
C ALA A 30 -3.84 -2.68 -13.37
N ALA A 31 -4.48 -2.20 -12.30
CA ALA A 31 -5.61 -2.88 -11.67
C ALA A 31 -6.82 -2.88 -12.60
N LEU A 32 -7.23 -1.72 -13.10
CA LEU A 32 -8.39 -1.57 -13.98
C LEU A 32 -8.23 -2.38 -15.27
N GLU A 33 -7.04 -2.35 -15.89
CA GLU A 33 -6.75 -3.14 -17.09
C GLU A 33 -6.87 -4.64 -16.81
N CYS A 34 -6.28 -5.10 -15.70
CA CYS A 34 -6.36 -6.50 -15.30
C CYS A 34 -7.81 -6.93 -15.01
N ILE A 35 -8.59 -6.10 -14.32
CA ILE A 35 -9.99 -6.39 -13.97
C ILE A 35 -10.84 -6.52 -15.22
N TRP A 36 -10.76 -5.56 -16.14
CA TRP A 36 -11.60 -5.56 -17.34
C TRP A 36 -11.13 -6.52 -18.42
N GLN A 37 -9.86 -6.95 -18.40
CA GLN A 37 -9.42 -8.10 -19.18
C GLN A 37 -10.05 -9.42 -18.69
N VAL A 38 -10.26 -9.58 -17.38
CA VAL A 38 -10.91 -10.77 -16.81
C VAL A 38 -12.43 -10.70 -16.95
N ASN A 39 -13.02 -9.55 -16.62
CA ASN A 39 -14.45 -9.31 -16.66
C ASN A 39 -14.74 -7.86 -17.09
N PRO A 40 -15.02 -7.63 -18.40
CA PRO A 40 -15.28 -6.29 -18.93
C PRO A 40 -16.46 -5.55 -18.28
N ASN A 41 -17.37 -6.28 -17.61
CA ASN A 41 -18.55 -5.73 -16.95
C ASN A 41 -18.37 -5.55 -15.44
N CYS A 42 -17.19 -5.88 -14.88
CA CYS A 42 -16.93 -5.71 -13.46
C CYS A 42 -17.01 -4.23 -13.09
N ARG A 43 -17.81 -3.91 -12.08
CA ARG A 43 -17.89 -2.58 -11.51
C ARG A 43 -16.76 -2.37 -10.51
N VAL A 44 -16.03 -1.28 -10.63
CA VAL A 44 -14.93 -0.95 -9.73
C VAL A 44 -15.25 0.34 -9.00
N THR A 45 -15.19 0.30 -7.66
CA THR A 45 -15.12 1.49 -6.83
C THR A 45 -13.66 1.74 -6.48
N LEU A 46 -13.10 2.89 -6.86
CA LEU A 46 -11.71 3.25 -6.62
C LEU A 46 -11.62 4.51 -5.77
N VAL A 47 -10.99 4.43 -4.61
CA VAL A 47 -10.59 5.62 -3.85
C VAL A 47 -9.07 5.73 -3.89
N ALA A 48 -8.56 6.88 -4.30
CA ALA A 48 -7.13 7.15 -4.37
C ALA A 48 -6.77 8.30 -3.41
N LEU A 49 -5.66 8.17 -2.68
CA LEU A 49 -5.14 9.22 -1.79
C LEU A 49 -3.86 9.81 -2.40
N GLU A 50 -3.79 11.13 -2.51
CA GLU A 50 -2.60 11.81 -3.02
C GLU A 50 -2.36 13.14 -2.31
N SER A 51 -1.11 13.40 -1.94
CA SER A 51 -0.70 14.67 -1.35
C SER A 51 -0.61 15.81 -2.37
N ASP A 52 -0.16 15.51 -3.59
CA ASP A 52 0.06 16.48 -4.66
C ASP A 52 -0.79 16.18 -5.90
N GLY A 53 -1.89 16.92 -6.05
CA GLY A 53 -2.80 16.80 -7.19
C GLY A 53 -2.20 17.22 -8.54
N VAL A 54 -0.99 17.79 -8.57
CA VAL A 54 -0.30 18.14 -9.82
C VAL A 54 0.30 16.90 -10.48
N VAL A 55 0.78 15.92 -9.70
CA VAL A 55 1.54 14.76 -10.21
C VAL A 55 0.72 13.96 -11.22
N GLY A 56 -0.53 13.63 -10.89
CA GLY A 56 -1.42 12.89 -11.79
C GLY A 56 -1.77 13.66 -13.07
N LYS A 57 -1.94 14.99 -12.97
CA LYS A 57 -2.21 15.87 -14.14
C LYS A 57 -1.01 15.92 -15.07
N VAL A 58 0.19 16.06 -14.51
CA VAL A 58 1.45 16.06 -15.28
C VAL A 58 1.68 14.72 -15.95
N ALA A 59 1.43 13.60 -15.25
CA ALA A 59 1.55 12.26 -15.81
C ALA A 59 0.64 12.09 -17.04
N ALA A 60 -0.61 12.52 -16.94
CA ALA A 60 -1.56 12.45 -18.04
C ALA A 60 -1.16 13.36 -19.21
N ALA A 61 -0.75 14.61 -18.94
CA ALA A 61 -0.32 15.56 -19.96
C ALA A 61 0.95 15.13 -20.71
N ASN A 62 1.82 14.32 -20.08
CA ASN A 62 3.06 13.82 -20.67
C ASN A 62 2.94 12.39 -21.22
N ASN A 63 1.71 11.90 -21.44
CA ASN A 63 1.44 10.58 -22.00
C ASN A 63 2.10 9.43 -21.22
N TYR A 64 2.23 9.55 -19.89
CA TYR A 64 2.75 8.45 -19.08
C TYR A 64 1.79 7.26 -19.11
N LEU A 65 0.49 7.50 -19.35
CA LEU A 65 -0.56 6.48 -19.44
C LEU A 65 -0.82 5.89 -20.84
N GLN A 66 -0.22 6.43 -21.91
CA GLN A 66 0.62 5.59 -22.75
C GLN A 66 0.13 4.20 -23.19
N HIS A 67 0.59 3.26 -22.38
CA HIS A 67 0.62 1.83 -22.67
C HIS A 67 -0.65 1.10 -22.21
N TRP A 68 -1.56 1.77 -21.51
CA TRP A 68 -2.84 1.21 -21.08
C TRP A 68 -3.93 1.48 -22.12
N SER A 69 -5.06 0.77 -22.05
CA SER A 69 -6.16 0.96 -23.01
C SER A 69 -6.68 2.40 -23.03
N PRO A 70 -7.20 2.90 -24.18
CA PRO A 70 -7.72 4.28 -24.28
C PRO A 70 -8.82 4.60 -23.25
N LYS A 71 -9.62 3.60 -22.87
CA LYS A 71 -10.61 3.73 -21.79
C LYS A 71 -9.95 4.14 -20.47
N ILE A 72 -8.89 3.44 -20.05
CA ILE A 72 -8.17 3.73 -18.81
C ILE A 72 -7.50 5.09 -18.87
N GLN A 73 -6.90 5.43 -20.00
CA GLN A 73 -6.27 6.74 -20.19
C GLN A 73 -7.29 7.86 -19.97
N ASN A 74 -8.48 7.75 -20.58
CA ASN A 74 -9.55 8.74 -20.43
C ASN A 74 -10.10 8.80 -19.00
N ASP A 75 -10.40 7.64 -18.41
CA ASP A 75 -10.96 7.54 -17.06
C ASP A 75 -10.01 8.15 -16.02
N LEU A 76 -8.71 7.84 -16.10
CA LEU A 76 -7.70 8.36 -15.16
C LEU A 76 -7.32 9.82 -15.44
N LEU A 77 -7.34 10.28 -16.69
CA LEU A 77 -7.18 11.71 -17.00
C LEU A 77 -8.33 12.52 -16.37
N GLN A 78 -9.57 12.04 -16.47
CA GLN A 78 -10.72 12.68 -15.85
C GLN A 78 -10.59 12.65 -14.32
N LEU A 79 -10.21 11.51 -13.73
CA LEU A 79 -9.95 11.40 -12.29
C LEU A 79 -8.90 12.43 -11.81
N CYS A 80 -7.80 12.59 -12.53
CA CYS A 80 -6.78 13.58 -12.18
C CYS A 80 -7.26 15.03 -12.35
N THR A 81 -8.15 15.29 -13.30
CA THR A 81 -8.62 16.65 -13.63
C THR A 81 -9.70 17.12 -12.67
N ASP A 82 -10.72 16.28 -12.49
CA ASP A 82 -11.95 16.61 -11.77
C ASP A 82 -11.98 16.01 -10.35
N HIS A 83 -10.95 15.25 -9.97
CA HIS A 83 -10.85 14.49 -8.72
C HIS A 83 -11.93 13.42 -8.54
N GLN A 84 -12.68 13.13 -9.60
CA GLN A 84 -13.67 12.07 -9.65
C GLN A 84 -13.90 11.63 -11.10
N THR A 85 -14.29 10.38 -11.29
CA THR A 85 -14.83 9.90 -12.57
C THR A 85 -15.91 8.88 -12.32
N ASN A 86 -16.95 8.90 -13.14
CA ASN A 86 -18.04 7.96 -13.08
C ASN A 86 -18.39 7.48 -14.48
N SER A 87 -18.41 6.17 -14.66
CA SER A 87 -18.79 5.48 -15.89
C SER A 87 -19.62 4.23 -15.55
N SER A 88 -20.05 3.50 -16.56
CA SER A 88 -20.84 2.26 -16.37
C SER A 88 -20.12 1.18 -15.53
N THR A 89 -18.79 1.22 -15.48
CA THR A 89 -17.93 0.18 -14.86
C THR A 89 -16.93 0.74 -13.85
N LEU A 90 -16.85 2.06 -13.67
CA LEU A 90 -15.92 2.71 -12.75
C LEU A 90 -16.63 3.83 -12.00
N ASP A 91 -16.51 3.82 -10.69
CA ASP A 91 -16.79 4.94 -9.80
C ASP A 91 -15.51 5.25 -9.03
N ALA A 92 -14.87 6.38 -9.30
CA ALA A 92 -13.57 6.69 -8.73
C ALA A 92 -13.50 8.10 -8.14
N GLN A 93 -12.79 8.21 -7.02
CA GLN A 93 -12.54 9.46 -6.31
C GLN A 93 -11.06 9.60 -5.96
N LEU A 94 -10.50 10.80 -6.18
CA LEU A 94 -9.14 11.16 -5.81
C LEU A 94 -9.18 12.20 -4.68
N LEU A 95 -8.76 11.79 -3.49
CA LEU A 95 -8.72 12.65 -2.31
C LEU A 95 -7.34 13.32 -2.21
N ILE A 96 -7.32 14.63 -2.48
CA ILE A 96 -6.10 15.44 -2.39
C ILE A 96 -5.88 15.93 -0.96
N GLY A 97 -4.74 15.62 -0.38
CA GLY A 97 -4.33 16.05 0.95
C GLY A 97 -3.37 15.07 1.62
N ASP A 98 -2.99 15.36 2.86
CA ASP A 98 -2.20 14.42 3.66
C ASP A 98 -2.99 13.12 3.86
N ALA A 99 -2.43 12.00 3.41
CA ALA A 99 -3.06 10.69 3.51
C ALA A 99 -3.42 10.33 4.96
N ARG A 100 -2.69 10.85 5.96
CA ARG A 100 -3.01 10.67 7.38
C ARG A 100 -4.35 11.28 7.78
N GLN A 101 -4.79 12.31 7.07
CA GLN A 101 -6.08 12.99 7.29
C GLN A 101 -7.16 12.40 6.39
N THR A 102 -6.88 12.25 5.08
CA THR A 102 -7.88 11.78 4.11
C THR A 102 -8.30 10.33 4.35
N ILE A 103 -7.43 9.49 4.92
CA ILE A 103 -7.82 8.12 5.29
C ILE A 103 -8.77 8.07 6.48
N GLN A 104 -8.76 9.07 7.37
CA GLN A 104 -9.60 9.05 8.58
C GLN A 104 -11.08 9.17 8.23
N SER A 105 -11.44 9.95 7.21
CA SER A 105 -12.83 10.03 6.76
C SER A 105 -13.33 8.71 6.19
N LEU A 106 -12.46 7.94 5.53
CA LEU A 106 -12.76 6.60 5.05
C LEU A 106 -12.89 5.61 6.20
N ALA A 107 -11.93 5.62 7.12
CA ALA A 107 -11.86 4.70 8.27
C ALA A 107 -13.00 4.90 9.28
N GLN A 108 -13.57 6.11 9.36
CA GLN A 108 -14.73 6.42 10.20
C GLN A 108 -16.07 6.15 9.50
N GLY A 109 -16.07 5.98 8.18
CA GLY A 109 -17.25 5.66 7.39
C GLY A 109 -17.41 4.15 7.14
N ASP A 110 -18.27 3.81 6.17
CA ASP A 110 -18.56 2.44 5.78
C ASP A 110 -17.65 1.92 4.65
N PHE A 111 -16.57 2.64 4.31
CA PHE A 111 -15.68 2.28 3.22
C PHE A 111 -14.86 1.02 3.56
N MET A 112 -14.97 -0.01 2.72
CA MET A 112 -14.24 -1.27 2.86
C MET A 112 -13.66 -1.68 1.51
N ALA A 113 -12.33 -1.76 1.42
CA ALA A 113 -11.62 -2.17 0.22
C ALA A 113 -11.39 -3.69 0.18
N ASP A 114 -11.56 -4.27 -0.99
CA ASP A 114 -11.12 -5.63 -1.31
C ASP A 114 -9.60 -5.71 -1.52
N ALA A 115 -9.05 -4.65 -2.11
CA ALA A 115 -7.62 -4.52 -2.37
C ALA A 115 -7.11 -3.14 -1.95
N ILE A 116 -6.02 -3.11 -1.19
CA ILE A 116 -5.30 -1.88 -0.86
C ILE A 116 -3.91 -1.92 -1.50
N PHE A 117 -3.55 -0.86 -2.22
CA PHE A 117 -2.19 -0.62 -2.66
C PHE A 117 -1.56 0.41 -1.72
N LEU A 118 -0.49 0.01 -1.04
CA LEU A 118 0.29 0.89 -0.16
C LEU A 118 1.64 1.16 -0.81
N ASP A 119 1.74 2.28 -1.53
CA ASP A 119 2.90 2.63 -2.35
C ASP A 119 3.48 4.04 -2.08
N PRO A 120 3.69 4.45 -0.82
CA PRO A 120 4.36 5.72 -0.54
C PRO A 120 5.86 5.60 -0.80
N PHE A 121 6.57 6.72 -0.80
CA PHE A 121 8.03 6.72 -0.81
C PHE A 121 8.62 5.89 0.35
N SER A 122 9.87 5.46 0.18
CA SER A 122 10.53 4.54 1.12
C SER A 122 10.45 5.00 2.59
N PRO A 123 10.44 4.08 3.57
CA PRO A 123 10.25 4.45 4.98
C PRO A 123 11.19 5.50 5.55
N PRO A 124 12.47 5.58 5.17
CA PRO A 124 13.33 6.68 5.60
C PRO A 124 12.96 8.05 5.04
N HIS A 125 12.30 8.11 3.87
CA HIS A 125 11.94 9.34 3.18
C HIS A 125 10.54 9.85 3.56
N CYS A 126 9.55 8.95 3.65
CA CYS A 126 8.17 9.27 4.02
C CYS A 126 7.70 8.40 5.20
N PRO A 127 8.33 8.49 6.39
CA PRO A 127 8.02 7.63 7.53
C PRO A 127 6.56 7.75 8.03
N GLN A 128 5.89 8.87 7.77
CA GLN A 128 4.51 9.16 8.15
C GLN A 128 3.55 8.02 7.77
N LEU A 129 3.69 7.51 6.54
CA LEU A 129 2.80 6.52 5.95
C LEU A 129 3.21 5.06 6.24
N TRP A 130 4.18 4.88 7.13
CA TRP A 130 4.66 3.58 7.61
C TRP A 130 4.55 3.43 9.13
N THR A 131 3.90 4.38 9.79
CA THR A 131 3.69 4.35 11.24
C THR A 131 2.62 3.34 11.63
N VAL A 132 2.72 2.78 12.82
CA VAL A 132 1.70 1.85 13.35
C VAL A 132 0.32 2.51 13.33
N GLU A 133 0.25 3.78 13.70
CA GLU A 133 -0.98 4.56 13.75
C GLU A 133 -1.61 4.73 12.36
N PHE A 134 -0.82 5.08 11.34
CA PHE A 134 -1.33 5.18 9.98
C PHE A 134 -1.78 3.81 9.45
N LEU A 135 -0.96 2.77 9.64
CA LEU A 135 -1.31 1.41 9.23
C LEU A 135 -2.57 0.88 9.94
N THR A 136 -2.86 1.36 11.14
CA THR A 136 -4.11 1.06 11.86
C THR A 136 -5.31 1.70 11.17
N GLN A 137 -5.19 2.92 10.63
CA GLN A 137 -6.23 3.52 9.79
C GLN A 137 -6.42 2.72 8.50
N VAL A 138 -5.33 2.30 7.86
CA VAL A 138 -5.37 1.45 6.67
C VAL A 138 -6.10 0.13 6.95
N ARG A 139 -5.88 -0.47 8.12
CA ARG A 139 -6.60 -1.67 8.55
C ARG A 139 -8.11 -1.46 8.61
N HIS A 140 -8.58 -0.33 9.12
CA HIS A 140 -10.02 -0.04 9.23
C HIS A 140 -10.70 0.10 7.87
N CYS A 141 -9.94 0.37 6.82
CA CYS A 141 -10.44 0.44 5.44
C CYS A 141 -10.36 -0.90 4.69
N LEU A 142 -9.87 -1.99 5.29
CA LEU A 142 -9.72 -3.28 4.62
C LEU A 142 -10.85 -4.24 5.01
N HIS A 143 -11.54 -4.80 4.01
CA HIS A 143 -12.50 -5.86 4.23
C HIS A 143 -11.83 -7.07 4.91
N SER A 144 -12.57 -7.86 5.71
CA SER A 144 -12.02 -9.03 6.44
C SER A 144 -11.30 -10.01 5.51
N ASN A 145 -11.90 -10.24 4.34
CA ASN A 145 -11.35 -11.09 3.29
C ASN A 145 -10.40 -10.34 2.34
N GLY A 146 -10.22 -9.03 2.47
CA GLY A 146 -9.42 -8.20 1.58
C GLY A 146 -7.92 -8.41 1.74
N ARG A 147 -7.14 -7.87 0.80
CA ARG A 147 -5.67 -7.93 0.84
C ARG A 147 -5.04 -6.56 0.59
N LEU A 148 -3.99 -6.27 1.34
CA LEU A 148 -3.08 -5.16 1.12
C LEU A 148 -1.80 -5.67 0.45
N ALA A 149 -1.26 -4.91 -0.50
CA ALA A 149 0.07 -5.15 -1.05
C ALA A 149 0.94 -3.90 -0.99
N THR A 150 2.22 -4.09 -0.68
CA THR A 150 3.25 -3.05 -0.74
C THR A 150 4.56 -3.61 -1.27
N TYR A 151 5.36 -2.78 -1.93
CA TYR A 151 6.69 -3.16 -2.39
C TYR A 151 7.69 -3.31 -1.23
N SER A 152 7.39 -2.75 -0.05
CA SER A 152 8.34 -2.69 1.06
C SER A 152 8.47 -4.04 1.75
N CYS A 153 9.70 -4.56 1.83
CA CYS A 153 10.08 -5.71 2.65
C CYS A 153 10.81 -5.30 3.95
N SER A 154 10.73 -4.02 4.34
CA SER A 154 11.38 -3.50 5.55
C SER A 154 10.85 -4.19 6.80
N ALA A 155 11.76 -4.61 7.69
CA ALA A 155 11.39 -5.22 8.96
C ALA A 155 10.50 -4.30 9.82
N ALA A 156 10.75 -2.99 9.80
CA ALA A 156 9.91 -2.01 10.51
C ALA A 156 8.49 -1.90 9.94
N VAL A 157 8.36 -2.01 8.61
CA VAL A 157 7.03 -1.95 7.96
C VAL A 157 6.25 -3.23 8.25
N ARG A 158 6.90 -4.40 8.12
CA ARG A 158 6.30 -5.69 8.44
C ARG A 158 5.88 -5.79 9.90
N THR A 159 6.73 -5.34 10.81
CA THR A 159 6.38 -5.25 12.25
C THR A 159 5.27 -4.25 12.48
N GLY A 160 5.29 -3.09 11.79
CA GLY A 160 4.20 -2.11 11.84
C GLY A 160 2.85 -2.69 11.42
N LEU A 161 2.81 -3.47 10.33
CA LEU A 161 1.62 -4.19 9.87
C LEU A 161 1.15 -5.22 10.91
N ILE A 162 2.07 -6.03 11.46
CA ILE A 162 1.74 -6.99 12.52
C ILE A 162 1.17 -6.27 13.75
N THR A 163 1.82 -5.19 14.21
CA THR A 163 1.34 -4.40 15.36
C THR A 163 -0.02 -3.76 15.08
N ALA A 164 -0.29 -3.35 13.85
CA ALA A 164 -1.60 -2.84 13.44
C ALA A 164 -2.67 -3.93 13.36
N GLY A 165 -2.32 -5.22 13.51
CA GLY A 165 -3.26 -6.34 13.55
C GLY A 165 -3.45 -7.04 12.21
N PHE A 166 -2.51 -6.90 11.28
CA PHE A 166 -2.47 -7.69 10.05
C PHE A 166 -1.69 -8.99 10.25
N GLN A 167 -2.09 -10.01 9.51
CA GLN A 167 -1.19 -11.08 9.11
C GLN A 167 -0.39 -10.66 7.89
N ILE A 168 0.86 -11.12 7.78
CA ILE A 168 1.74 -10.77 6.67
C ILE A 168 2.29 -12.00 5.95
N GLY A 169 2.56 -11.82 4.67
CA GLY A 169 3.24 -12.79 3.82
C GLY A 169 4.22 -12.10 2.87
N SER A 170 5.12 -12.89 2.30
CA SER A 170 6.09 -12.42 1.31
C SER A 170 5.46 -12.49 -0.08
N SER A 171 5.64 -11.45 -0.92
CA SER A 171 5.29 -11.55 -2.33
C SER A 171 6.52 -11.87 -3.17
N SER A 172 6.32 -12.67 -4.23
CA SER A 172 7.36 -12.88 -5.23
C SER A 172 7.84 -11.54 -5.81
N PRO A 173 9.15 -11.36 -6.00
CA PRO A 173 9.68 -10.14 -6.61
C PRO A 173 9.09 -9.92 -8.01
N VAL A 174 8.60 -8.72 -8.28
CA VAL A 174 8.14 -8.31 -9.61
C VAL A 174 9.02 -7.15 -10.06
N GLY A 175 9.85 -7.37 -11.08
CA GLY A 175 10.75 -6.34 -11.63
C GLY A 175 11.85 -5.84 -10.67
N ARG A 176 12.05 -6.51 -9.53
CA ARG A 176 13.08 -6.17 -8.52
C ARG A 176 13.74 -7.44 -7.99
N ARG A 177 14.86 -7.27 -7.29
CA ARG A 177 15.57 -8.37 -6.60
C ARG A 177 14.95 -8.75 -5.26
N THR A 178 14.24 -7.83 -4.62
CA THR A 178 13.66 -8.02 -3.28
C THR A 178 12.18 -8.37 -3.37
N PRO A 179 11.66 -9.20 -2.44
CA PRO A 179 10.24 -9.45 -2.33
C PRO A 179 9.49 -8.20 -1.87
N GLY A 180 8.17 -8.22 -1.97
CA GLY A 180 7.29 -7.24 -1.30
C GLY A 180 6.65 -7.82 -0.04
N THR A 181 5.60 -7.16 0.43
CA THR A 181 4.77 -7.65 1.54
C THR A 181 3.30 -7.68 1.12
N ILE A 182 2.63 -8.77 1.43
CA ILE A 182 1.17 -8.93 1.35
C ILE A 182 0.64 -8.95 2.78
N ALA A 183 -0.48 -8.30 3.04
CA ALA A 183 -1.13 -8.31 4.34
C ALA A 183 -2.63 -8.58 4.22
N ALA A 184 -3.21 -9.22 5.24
CA ALA A 184 -4.64 -9.52 5.31
C ALA A 184 -5.10 -9.61 6.79
N LEU A 185 -6.41 -9.65 7.02
CA LEU A 185 -6.98 -9.72 8.39
C LEU A 185 -7.37 -11.13 8.81
N ALA A 186 -7.85 -11.95 7.87
CA ALA A 186 -8.32 -13.29 8.17
C ALA A 186 -7.15 -14.26 8.44
N ALA A 187 -7.30 -15.16 9.41
CA ALA A 187 -6.25 -16.10 9.77
C ALA A 187 -5.96 -17.18 8.71
N ASP A 188 -6.94 -17.43 7.83
CA ASP A 188 -6.92 -18.41 6.75
C ASP A 188 -6.63 -17.78 5.38
N SER A 189 -6.07 -16.57 5.36
CA SER A 189 -5.85 -15.76 4.16
C SER A 189 -4.94 -16.41 3.09
N ASN A 190 -4.41 -17.61 3.31
CA ASN A 190 -3.46 -18.32 2.44
C ASN A 190 -2.33 -17.40 1.95
N LEU A 191 -1.77 -16.63 2.89
CA LEU A 191 -0.63 -15.76 2.59
C LEU A 191 0.64 -16.60 2.42
N PRO A 192 1.50 -16.30 1.44
CA PRO A 192 2.78 -16.98 1.33
C PRO A 192 3.64 -16.71 2.56
N SER A 193 4.24 -17.76 3.13
CA SER A 193 5.07 -17.63 4.32
C SER A 193 6.31 -16.79 4.06
N LEU A 194 6.78 -16.11 5.10
CA LEU A 194 8.07 -15.44 5.10
C LEU A 194 9.20 -16.48 5.10
N ALA A 195 10.26 -16.23 4.33
CA ALA A 195 11.46 -17.06 4.38
C ALA A 195 12.15 -16.96 5.75
N ALA A 196 12.98 -17.95 6.11
CA ALA A 196 13.72 -17.96 7.38
C ALA A 196 14.55 -16.67 7.59
N GLN A 197 15.23 -16.22 6.54
CA GLN A 197 15.97 -14.95 6.52
C GLN A 197 15.07 -13.76 6.89
N GLU A 198 13.84 -13.73 6.39
CA GLU A 198 12.90 -12.64 6.61
C GLU A 198 12.35 -12.67 8.04
N LEU A 199 12.04 -13.86 8.56
CA LEU A 199 11.63 -14.06 9.95
C LEU A 199 12.70 -13.64 10.94
N GLU A 200 13.96 -14.03 10.70
CA GLU A 200 15.09 -13.59 11.53
C GLU A 200 15.28 -12.08 11.49
N HIS A 201 15.06 -11.44 10.33
CA HIS A 201 15.21 -10.00 10.21
C HIS A 201 14.23 -9.24 11.12
N LEU A 202 13.03 -9.80 11.35
CA LEU A 202 12.04 -9.28 12.30
C LEU A 202 12.49 -9.37 13.76
N GLN A 203 13.53 -10.15 14.08
CA GLN A 203 14.10 -10.27 15.43
C GLN A 203 15.28 -9.31 15.67
N THR A 204 15.50 -8.35 14.76
CA THR A 204 16.58 -7.37 14.86
C THR A 204 16.05 -5.97 15.19
N ARG A 205 16.94 -5.06 15.57
CA ARG A 205 16.61 -3.64 15.75
C ARG A 205 16.01 -2.98 14.49
N ALA A 206 16.16 -3.56 13.30
CA ALA A 206 15.48 -3.05 12.11
C ALA A 206 13.96 -3.17 12.19
N ALA A 207 13.44 -4.10 13.01
CA ALA A 207 12.03 -4.37 13.21
C ALA A 207 11.31 -3.31 14.04
N VAL A 208 12.03 -2.45 14.76
CA VAL A 208 11.42 -1.35 15.52
C VAL A 208 10.60 -0.47 14.57
N SER A 209 9.29 -0.44 14.78
CA SER A 209 8.32 0.26 13.93
C SER A 209 8.43 1.78 14.05
N TYR A 210 7.97 2.49 13.01
CA TYR A 210 7.76 3.94 13.09
C TYR A 210 6.48 4.24 13.89
N ARG A 211 6.45 5.38 14.59
CA ARG A 211 5.34 5.81 15.44
C ARG A 211 5.01 7.26 15.19
N ASP A 212 3.73 7.58 15.02
CA ASP A 212 3.17 8.94 14.89
C ASP A 212 1.85 8.98 15.69
N PRO A 213 1.91 9.09 17.03
CA PRO A 213 0.77 8.87 17.91
C PRO A 213 -0.47 9.74 17.59
N MET A 214 -0.24 10.94 17.05
CA MET A 214 -1.28 11.93 16.76
C MET A 214 -1.48 12.14 15.26
N LEU A 215 -0.82 11.34 14.40
CA LEU A 215 -0.91 11.43 12.94
C LEU A 215 -0.58 12.82 12.37
N GLN A 216 0.34 13.53 13.02
CA GLN A 216 0.68 14.92 12.69
C GLN A 216 2.19 15.21 12.78
N ASP A 217 2.99 14.25 13.26
CA ASP A 217 4.41 14.50 13.46
C ASP A 217 5.16 14.66 12.12
N GLY A 218 6.19 15.51 12.14
CA GLY A 218 7.09 15.69 11.01
C GLY A 218 8.03 14.50 10.80
N THR A 219 8.60 14.40 9.59
CA THR A 219 9.55 13.34 9.20
C THR A 219 10.67 13.15 10.22
N ASP A 220 11.32 14.24 10.66
CA ASP A 220 12.48 14.16 11.54
C ASP A 220 12.10 13.72 12.95
N THR A 221 10.96 14.17 13.47
CA THR A 221 10.42 13.73 14.75
C THR A 221 10.17 12.23 14.76
N ILE A 222 9.52 11.70 13.72
CA ILE A 222 9.21 10.27 13.61
C ILE A 222 10.51 9.45 13.49
N ARG A 223 11.49 9.92 12.71
CA ARG A 223 12.81 9.27 12.56
C ARG A 223 13.60 9.26 13.86
N GLU A 224 13.61 10.38 14.57
CA GLU A 224 14.33 10.51 15.83
C GLU A 224 13.73 9.61 16.91
N ARG A 225 12.40 9.59 17.03
CA ARG A 225 11.69 8.67 17.94
C ARG A 225 12.06 7.22 17.65
N ARG A 226 12.02 6.80 16.38
CA ARG A 226 12.42 5.45 15.99
C ARG A 226 13.88 5.17 16.35
N ARG A 227 14.79 6.12 16.11
CA ARG A 227 16.22 5.99 16.44
C ARG A 227 16.43 5.75 17.94
N GLN A 228 15.75 6.51 18.78
CA GLN A 228 15.79 6.34 20.25
C GLN A 228 15.27 4.97 20.66
N MET A 229 14.12 4.54 20.10
CA MET A 229 13.57 3.20 20.36
C MET A 229 14.53 2.08 19.92
N GLN A 230 15.24 2.24 18.80
CA GLN A 230 16.24 1.28 18.35
C GLN A 230 17.46 1.21 19.28
N GLN A 231 17.87 2.33 19.89
CA GLN A 231 18.99 2.38 20.83
C GLN A 231 18.66 1.69 22.15
N CYS A 232 17.42 1.83 22.63
CA CYS A 232 16.94 1.19 23.85
C CYS A 232 16.48 -0.26 23.65
N SER A 233 16.49 -0.78 22.42
CA SER A 233 16.00 -2.13 22.11
C SER A 233 17.02 -3.21 22.47
N GLU A 234 16.53 -4.26 23.15
CA GLU A 234 17.28 -5.47 23.47
C GLU A 234 17.51 -6.39 22.26
N LEU A 235 16.83 -6.12 21.12
CA LEU A 235 16.98 -6.89 19.90
C LEU A 235 18.41 -6.79 19.35
N GLU A 236 18.83 -7.82 18.61
CA GLU A 236 20.17 -7.85 18.02
C GLU A 236 20.35 -6.73 16.97
N PRO A 237 21.56 -6.19 16.79
CA PRO A 237 21.84 -5.26 15.71
C PRO A 237 21.72 -5.93 14.34
N THR A 238 21.12 -5.25 13.37
CA THR A 238 20.96 -5.74 11.98
C THR A 238 22.27 -6.16 11.31
N ARG A 239 23.43 -5.64 11.76
CA ARG A 239 24.75 -6.06 11.25
C ARG A 239 25.00 -7.56 11.46
N GLN A 240 24.57 -8.14 12.59
CA GLN A 240 24.76 -9.56 12.85
C GLN A 240 23.94 -10.42 11.89
N TRP A 241 22.67 -10.06 11.67
CA TRP A 241 21.84 -10.65 10.63
C TRP A 241 22.46 -10.54 9.22
N LYS A 242 23.01 -9.37 8.86
CA LYS A 242 23.68 -9.20 7.55
C LYS A 242 24.87 -10.14 7.39
N ASN A 243 25.67 -10.34 8.44
CA ASN A 243 26.80 -11.26 8.39
C ASN A 243 26.35 -12.72 8.18
N ARG A 244 25.17 -13.11 8.65
CA ARG A 244 24.64 -14.47 8.46
C ARG A 244 24.10 -14.69 7.04
N TRP A 245 23.44 -13.68 6.47
CA TRP A 245 22.62 -13.86 5.27
C TRP A 245 23.12 -13.15 4.01
N LEU A 246 24.00 -12.16 4.13
CA LEU A 246 24.50 -11.36 3.00
C LEU A 246 26.01 -11.47 2.78
N SER A 247 26.69 -12.29 3.57
CA SER A 247 28.11 -12.60 3.39
C SER A 247 28.27 -13.78 2.45
N VAL A 248 28.20 -13.50 1.14
CA VAL A 248 28.78 -14.32 0.05
C VAL A 248 29.55 -13.37 -0.86
#